data_AF-A0A2N6NBI1-F1
#
_entry.id   AF-A0A2N6NBI1-F1
#
_cell.length_a   1.000
_cell.length_b   1.000
_cell.length_c   1.000
_cell.angle_alpha   90.00
_cell.angle_beta   90.00
_cell.angle_gamma   90.00
#
_symmetry.space_group_name_H-M   'P 1'
#
loop_
_entity.id
_entity.type
_entity.pdbx_description
1 polymer ?
#
loop_
_entity_poly.entity_id
_entity_poly.type
_entity_poly.pdbx_seq_one_letter_code
_entity_poly.pdbx_strand_id
1 'polypeptide(L)'
;MQDIVLTERRLKKPYHPRWLTGFKQAENILQLTDPGNRFYKKSNVQVDTLRLSQSVIVGRAVILAQPMMPHPPIATFDPAAETARFGFLLYGSEQEIYEIHGGCGFSKRLLHIFSQVTYCSARMLQEPETPIVPITAKMLYEQLLTLKQWSGEWDSWEAAQEKTQQPIDWIRQKGETYVTNEAREMTEVTAEAWRLAGMIYLQCRLFRLPRNHPEVVANLADLAKTISIMPTSGLVFTAQAPLLPVFLLGLLATVEDHVQVAHDWFQQVIYTPVRSSVPPLYDALVRIQSWKDIEIPVPAPCMELPRTIAERQPWWEHMVSKVQTKEVEVLCLT
;
A
#
# COMPACT_ATOMS: atom_id res chain seq x y z
N MET A 1 -0.87 3.84 -34.41
CA MET A 1 -0.56 2.63 -33.64
C MET A 1 0.65 2.97 -32.78
N GLN A 2 0.46 3.34 -31.50
CA GLN A 2 1.58 3.56 -30.58
C GLN A 2 2.00 2.19 -30.07
N ASP A 3 3.24 1.77 -30.33
CA ASP A 3 3.81 0.55 -29.78
C ASP A 3 4.06 0.74 -28.28
N ILE A 4 3.01 0.58 -27.48
CA ILE A 4 3.12 0.63 -26.02
C ILE A 4 3.78 -0.66 -25.54
N VAL A 5 5.03 -0.55 -25.09
CA VAL A 5 5.78 -1.69 -24.55
C VAL A 5 5.36 -1.96 -23.10
N LEU A 6 4.29 -2.74 -22.89
CA LEU A 6 3.78 -3.17 -21.57
C LEU A 6 4.73 -4.13 -20.81
N THR A 7 5.86 -3.70 -20.27
CA THR A 7 6.82 -4.59 -19.58
C THR A 7 6.33 -5.16 -18.24
N GLU A 8 5.29 -4.57 -17.67
CA GLU A 8 4.78 -4.81 -16.31
C GLU A 8 4.03 -6.14 -16.13
N ARG A 9 3.51 -6.75 -17.20
CA ARG A 9 2.72 -8.01 -17.09
C ARG A 9 3.10 -9.10 -18.07
N ARG A 10 4.08 -8.88 -18.95
CA ARG A 10 4.39 -9.73 -20.11
C ARG A 10 4.76 -11.20 -19.87
N LEU A 11 5.07 -11.59 -18.63
CA LEU A 11 5.52 -12.96 -18.35
C LEU A 11 4.46 -13.74 -17.59
N LYS A 12 3.90 -14.74 -18.27
CA LYS A 12 3.02 -15.74 -17.67
C LYS A 12 3.82 -16.70 -16.80
N LYS A 13 3.18 -17.23 -15.76
CA LYS A 13 3.75 -18.28 -14.91
C LYS A 13 4.20 -19.48 -15.77
N PRO A 14 5.31 -20.16 -15.40
CA PRO A 14 6.07 -20.01 -14.14
C PRO A 14 7.15 -18.91 -14.16
N TYR A 15 7.24 -18.09 -15.22
CA TYR A 15 8.26 -17.05 -15.32
C TYR A 15 7.96 -15.88 -14.37
N HIS A 16 9.01 -15.32 -13.77
CA HIS A 16 8.92 -14.12 -12.94
C HIS A 16 8.84 -12.88 -13.83
N PRO A 17 8.00 -11.88 -13.51
CA PRO A 17 7.85 -10.72 -14.36
C PRO A 17 9.12 -9.86 -14.36
N ARG A 18 9.50 -9.36 -15.53
CA ARG A 18 10.79 -8.65 -15.73
C ARG A 18 10.92 -7.40 -14.86
N TRP A 19 9.83 -6.65 -14.68
CA TRP A 19 9.83 -5.46 -13.84
C TRP A 19 10.23 -5.80 -12.40
N LEU A 20 9.62 -6.83 -11.80
CA LEU A 20 9.89 -7.22 -10.41
C LEU A 20 11.30 -7.76 -10.26
N THR A 21 11.76 -8.59 -11.20
CA THR A 21 13.13 -9.10 -11.20
C THR A 21 14.15 -7.97 -11.31
N GLY A 22 13.92 -7.00 -12.20
CA GLY A 22 14.78 -5.82 -12.35
C GLY A 22 14.82 -4.97 -11.08
N PHE A 23 13.67 -4.71 -10.45
CA PHE A 23 13.61 -3.94 -9.20
C PHE A 23 14.24 -4.69 -8.02
N LYS A 24 14.14 -6.03 -7.95
CA LYS A 24 14.88 -6.83 -6.95
C LYS A 24 16.39 -6.78 -7.15
N GLN A 25 16.87 -6.73 -8.40
CA GLN A 25 18.29 -6.52 -8.67
C GLN A 25 18.74 -5.12 -8.24
N ALA A 26 17.95 -4.09 -8.54
CA ALA A 26 18.21 -2.73 -8.08
C ALA A 26 18.19 -2.63 -6.54
N GLU A 27 17.26 -3.32 -5.88
CA GLU A 27 17.20 -3.44 -4.42
C GLU A 27 18.51 -4.00 -3.85
N ASN A 28 19.00 -5.10 -4.42
CA ASN A 28 20.26 -5.72 -4.02
C ASN A 28 21.43 -4.74 -4.17
N ILE A 29 21.52 -4.04 -5.30
CA ILE A 29 22.55 -3.01 -5.52
C ILE A 29 22.45 -1.90 -4.47
N LEU A 30 21.25 -1.41 -4.17
CA LEU A 30 21.05 -0.38 -3.14
C LEU A 30 21.55 -0.85 -1.77
N GLN A 31 21.31 -2.12 -1.40
CA GLN A 31 21.81 -2.69 -0.15
C GLN A 31 23.34 -2.85 -0.15
N LEU A 32 23.93 -3.31 -1.26
CA LEU A 32 25.38 -3.49 -1.37
C LEU A 32 26.14 -2.17 -1.32
N THR A 33 25.57 -1.11 -1.89
CA THR A 33 26.18 0.23 -1.90
C THR A 33 25.64 1.12 -0.79
N ASP A 34 25.06 0.54 0.26
CA ASP A 34 24.40 1.31 1.33
C ASP A 34 25.43 2.11 2.15
N PRO A 35 25.41 3.46 2.13
CA PRO A 35 26.32 4.27 2.93
C PRO A 35 26.01 4.20 4.43
N GLY A 36 24.83 3.72 4.82
CA GLY A 36 24.35 3.75 6.20
C GLY A 36 25.24 3.02 7.20
N ASN A 37 25.97 2.00 6.75
CA ASN A 37 26.90 1.23 7.59
C ASN A 37 28.01 2.09 8.22
N ARG A 38 28.27 3.29 7.69
CA ARG A 38 29.28 4.23 8.20
C ARG A 38 28.76 5.13 9.32
N PHE A 39 27.46 5.13 9.59
CA PHE A 39 26.82 6.07 10.51
C PHE A 39 26.15 5.33 11.66
N TYR A 40 26.34 5.83 12.89
CA TYR A 40 25.65 5.30 14.06
C TYR A 40 24.15 5.64 14.07
N LYS A 41 23.77 6.83 13.56
CA LYS A 41 22.38 7.29 13.46
C LYS A 41 21.94 7.41 12.01
N LYS A 42 20.78 6.85 11.66
CA LYS A 42 20.17 6.95 10.33
C LYS A 42 19.92 8.40 9.88
N SER A 43 19.63 9.29 10.83
CA SER A 43 19.46 10.73 10.60
C SER A 43 20.71 11.43 10.09
N ASN A 44 21.89 10.85 10.32
CA ASN A 44 23.16 11.44 9.90
C ASN A 44 23.59 10.93 8.52
N VAL A 45 22.88 9.95 7.96
CA VAL A 45 23.21 9.39 6.65
C VAL A 45 22.86 10.42 5.59
N GLN A 46 23.88 10.91 4.91
CA GLN A 46 23.72 11.83 3.79
C GLN A 46 23.64 11.03 2.50
N VAL A 47 22.55 11.22 1.75
CA VAL A 47 22.36 10.68 0.41
C VAL A 47 22.03 11.83 -0.53
N ASP A 48 22.54 11.78 -1.76
CA ASP A 48 22.11 12.74 -2.78
C ASP A 48 20.65 12.50 -3.21
N THR A 49 20.08 13.49 -3.87
CA THR A 49 18.68 13.46 -4.33
C THR A 49 18.40 12.33 -5.31
N LEU A 50 19.39 11.94 -6.12
CA LEU A 50 19.27 10.85 -7.08
C LEU A 50 19.12 9.50 -6.36
N ARG A 51 19.99 9.22 -5.38
CA ARG A 51 19.95 7.99 -4.59
C ARG A 51 18.70 7.91 -3.75
N LEU A 52 18.25 9.04 -3.20
CA LEU A 52 16.97 9.11 -2.49
C LEU A 52 15.81 8.73 -3.42
N SER A 53 15.71 9.35 -4.59
CA SER A 53 14.66 9.07 -5.58
C SER A 53 14.69 7.61 -6.05
N GLN A 54 15.87 7.07 -6.34
CA GLN A 54 16.04 5.65 -6.71
C GLN A 54 15.60 4.72 -5.58
N SER A 55 15.97 5.02 -4.34
CA SER A 55 15.58 4.23 -3.16
C SER A 55 14.05 4.17 -2.98
N VAL A 56 13.39 5.31 -3.21
CA VAL A 56 11.93 5.39 -3.14
C VAL A 56 11.28 4.61 -4.29
N ILE A 57 11.74 4.76 -5.53
CA ILE A 57 11.18 4.05 -6.70
C ILE A 57 11.37 2.54 -6.55
N VAL A 58 12.56 2.08 -6.17
CA VAL A 58 12.86 0.66 -5.96
C VAL A 58 12.06 0.11 -4.78
N GLY A 59 12.05 0.82 -3.65
CA GLY A 59 11.24 0.45 -2.48
C GLY A 59 9.77 0.33 -2.84
N ARG A 60 9.21 1.30 -3.58
CA ARG A 60 7.82 1.30 -4.03
C ARG A 60 7.51 0.07 -4.87
N ALA A 61 8.33 -0.21 -5.88
CA ALA A 61 8.11 -1.37 -6.75
C ALA A 61 8.15 -2.70 -5.99
N VAL A 62 9.15 -2.89 -5.12
CA VAL A 62 9.32 -4.17 -4.41
C VAL A 62 8.31 -4.32 -3.29
N ILE A 63 8.12 -3.29 -2.45
CA ILE A 63 7.24 -3.36 -1.28
C ILE A 63 5.78 -3.44 -1.71
N LEU A 64 5.34 -2.64 -2.68
CA LEU A 64 3.94 -2.64 -3.11
C LEU A 64 3.55 -3.84 -3.99
N ALA A 65 4.52 -4.67 -4.40
CA ALA A 65 4.25 -5.99 -4.95
C ALA A 65 3.84 -7.00 -3.86
N GLN A 66 4.38 -6.85 -2.64
CA GLN A 66 4.22 -7.79 -1.54
C GLN A 66 2.77 -8.04 -1.09
N PRO A 67 1.84 -7.05 -1.11
CA PRO A 67 0.45 -7.27 -0.73
C PRO A 67 -0.23 -8.42 -1.48
N MET A 68 0.11 -8.65 -2.76
CA MET A 68 -0.47 -9.72 -3.57
C MET A 68 0.49 -10.89 -3.83
N MET A 69 1.52 -11.03 -2.99
CA MET A 69 2.54 -12.07 -3.07
C MET A 69 2.55 -12.94 -1.81
N PRO A 70 2.97 -14.21 -1.94
CA PRO A 70 3.04 -15.10 -0.80
C PRO A 70 4.16 -14.62 0.12
N HIS A 71 4.07 -14.97 1.39
CA HIS A 71 5.23 -14.82 2.27
C HIS A 71 6.40 -15.68 1.78
N PRO A 72 7.65 -15.25 2.05
CA PRO A 72 8.81 -16.10 1.84
C PRO A 72 8.67 -17.43 2.60
N PRO A 73 9.24 -18.54 2.10
CA PRO A 73 9.21 -19.81 2.81
C PRO A 73 9.79 -19.67 4.22
N ILE A 74 9.10 -20.24 5.22
CA ILE A 74 9.46 -20.16 6.63
C ILE A 74 10.91 -20.65 6.89
N ALA A 75 11.33 -21.70 6.16
CA ALA A 75 12.67 -22.28 6.27
C ALA A 75 13.80 -21.35 5.81
N THR A 76 13.50 -20.36 4.96
CA THR A 76 14.48 -19.43 4.39
C THR A 76 14.28 -17.99 4.86
N PHE A 77 13.27 -17.73 5.68
CA PHE A 77 12.98 -16.40 6.20
C PHE A 77 13.95 -16.06 7.32
N ASP A 78 14.84 -15.10 7.06
CA ASP A 78 15.78 -14.54 8.03
C ASP A 78 15.19 -13.24 8.62
N PRO A 79 14.76 -13.24 9.90
CA PRO A 79 14.17 -12.06 10.51
C PRO A 79 15.13 -10.87 10.60
N ALA A 80 16.43 -11.11 10.80
CA ALA A 80 17.42 -10.05 10.94
C ALA A 80 17.66 -9.36 9.60
N ALA A 81 17.85 -10.14 8.53
CA ALA A 81 17.99 -9.61 7.18
C ALA A 81 16.73 -8.85 6.73
N GLU A 82 15.53 -9.41 6.94
CA GLU A 82 14.27 -8.77 6.53
C GLU A 82 13.95 -7.50 7.35
N THR A 83 14.38 -7.41 8.60
CA THR A 83 14.24 -6.17 9.40
C THR A 83 15.16 -5.05 8.89
N ALA A 84 16.35 -5.40 8.38
CA ALA A 84 17.29 -4.44 7.81
C ALA A 84 16.94 -4.04 6.37
N ARG A 85 16.22 -4.91 5.65
CA ARG A 85 15.73 -4.71 4.29
C ARG A 85 14.91 -3.41 4.22
N PHE A 86 15.27 -2.51 3.31
CA PHE A 86 14.67 -1.16 3.17
C PHE A 86 15.00 -0.16 4.28
N GLY A 87 16.02 -0.42 5.11
CA GLY A 87 16.50 0.54 6.10
C GLY A 87 16.88 1.91 5.52
N PHE A 88 17.26 1.95 4.25
CA PHE A 88 17.56 3.16 3.48
C PHE A 88 16.38 4.11 3.29
N LEU A 89 15.12 3.66 3.45
CA LEU A 89 13.95 4.54 3.41
C LEU A 89 13.86 5.45 4.64
N LEU A 90 14.60 5.12 5.69
CA LEU A 90 14.63 5.86 6.96
C LEU A 90 15.85 6.77 7.09
N TYR A 91 16.54 7.07 5.98
CA TYR A 91 17.62 8.05 5.96
C TYR A 91 17.09 9.48 5.80
N GLY A 92 17.84 10.41 6.39
CA GLY A 92 17.49 11.82 6.49
C GLY A 92 16.85 12.18 7.83
N SER A 93 16.55 13.46 7.94
CA SER A 93 15.77 14.07 9.02
C SER A 93 14.33 13.53 9.05
N GLU A 94 13.65 13.79 10.16
CA GLU A 94 12.22 13.45 10.29
C GLU A 94 11.38 14.13 9.22
N GLN A 95 11.63 15.42 8.98
CA GLN A 95 11.02 16.20 7.91
C GLN A 95 11.05 15.46 6.56
N GLU A 96 12.23 15.01 6.14
CA GLU A 96 12.42 14.30 4.86
C GLU A 96 11.77 12.91 4.84
N ILE A 97 11.63 12.26 6.00
CA ILE A 97 11.02 10.92 6.12
C ILE A 97 9.49 10.97 5.96
N TYR A 98 8.87 12.04 6.46
CA TYR A 98 7.42 12.26 6.43
C TYR A 98 6.93 13.08 5.24
N GLU A 99 7.84 13.66 4.45
CA GLU A 99 7.49 14.38 3.23
C GLU A 99 6.89 13.45 2.17
N ILE A 100 5.82 13.91 1.51
CA ILE A 100 5.17 13.28 0.38
C ILE A 100 6.14 13.35 -0.80
N HIS A 101 6.61 12.18 -1.22
CA HIS A 101 7.53 12.12 -2.35
C HIS A 101 6.76 12.26 -3.67
N GLY A 102 7.15 13.24 -4.49
CA GLY A 102 6.45 13.58 -5.74
C GLY A 102 6.32 12.41 -6.74
N GLY A 103 7.23 11.44 -6.69
CA GLY A 103 7.14 10.23 -7.52
C GLY A 103 6.13 9.17 -7.05
N CYS A 104 5.51 9.34 -5.88
CA CYS A 104 4.72 8.29 -5.22
C CYS A 104 3.37 8.77 -4.69
N GLY A 105 3.25 10.04 -4.29
CA GLY A 105 2.04 10.60 -3.69
C GLY A 105 1.87 10.24 -2.21
N PHE A 106 2.92 9.74 -1.55
CA PHE A 106 2.95 9.45 -0.12
C PHE A 106 4.39 9.43 0.42
N SER A 107 4.55 9.35 1.74
CA SER A 107 5.85 9.46 2.41
C SER A 107 6.65 8.16 2.45
N LYS A 108 7.98 8.29 2.60
CA LYS A 108 8.89 7.15 2.81
C LYS A 108 8.53 6.37 4.07
N ARG A 109 8.10 7.07 5.13
CA ARG A 109 7.66 6.42 6.37
C ARG A 109 6.52 5.46 6.12
N LEU A 110 5.50 5.87 5.37
CA LEU A 110 4.35 5.04 5.05
C LEU A 110 4.77 3.82 4.22
N LEU A 111 5.62 4.01 3.22
CA LEU A 111 6.18 2.91 2.43
C LEU A 111 6.88 1.87 3.31
N HIS A 112 7.66 2.33 4.29
CA HIS A 112 8.33 1.47 5.26
C HIS A 112 7.34 0.78 6.21
N ILE A 113 6.18 1.39 6.54
CA ILE A 113 5.14 0.69 7.31
C ILE A 113 4.58 -0.49 6.50
N PHE A 114 4.34 -0.34 5.19
CA PHE A 114 3.90 -1.45 4.34
C PHE A 114 4.89 -2.64 4.40
N SER A 115 6.21 -2.39 4.35
CA SER A 115 7.19 -3.47 4.48
C SER A 115 7.17 -4.11 5.86
N GLN A 116 7.05 -3.31 6.92
CA GLN A 116 6.95 -3.80 8.30
C GLN A 116 5.71 -4.68 8.51
N VAL A 117 4.56 -4.33 7.92
CA VAL A 117 3.35 -5.15 7.96
C VAL A 117 3.58 -6.52 7.31
N THR A 118 4.20 -6.56 6.12
CA THR A 118 4.55 -7.82 5.45
C THR A 118 5.52 -8.66 6.28
N TYR A 119 6.56 -8.04 6.82
CA TYR A 119 7.56 -8.67 7.68
C TYR A 119 6.92 -9.29 8.92
N CYS A 120 6.13 -8.52 9.65
CA CYS A 120 5.46 -8.97 10.87
C CYS A 120 4.47 -10.11 10.58
N SER A 121 3.75 -10.06 9.45
CA SER A 121 2.84 -11.14 9.04
C SER A 121 3.60 -12.44 8.75
N ALA A 122 4.75 -12.35 8.06
CA ALA A 122 5.62 -13.50 7.84
C ALA A 122 6.21 -14.03 9.16
N ARG A 123 6.65 -13.14 10.06
CA ARG A 123 7.21 -13.54 11.36
C ARG A 123 6.17 -14.23 12.24
N MET A 124 4.92 -13.79 12.21
CA MET A 124 3.80 -14.45 12.91
C MET A 124 3.57 -15.89 12.42
N LEU A 125 3.83 -16.18 11.14
CA LEU A 125 3.75 -17.55 10.63
C LEU A 125 4.94 -18.41 11.08
N GLN A 126 6.13 -17.81 11.21
CA GLN A 126 7.34 -18.51 11.64
C GLN A 126 7.39 -18.75 13.16
N GLU A 127 6.89 -17.80 13.97
CA GLU A 127 6.84 -17.89 15.43
C GLU A 127 5.50 -17.34 15.96
N PRO A 128 4.43 -18.16 15.96
CA PRO A 128 3.08 -17.73 16.36
C PRO A 128 2.96 -17.26 17.81
N GLU A 129 3.78 -17.81 18.70
CA GLU A 129 3.75 -17.54 20.15
C GLU A 129 4.51 -16.27 20.55
N THR A 130 5.11 -15.56 19.59
CA THR A 130 5.95 -14.40 19.87
C THR A 130 5.13 -13.23 20.42
N PRO A 131 5.49 -12.65 21.58
CA PRO A 131 4.82 -11.46 22.08
C PRO A 131 5.19 -10.20 21.29
N ILE A 132 6.29 -10.25 20.52
CA ILE A 132 6.86 -9.09 19.84
C ILE A 132 5.98 -8.61 18.68
N VAL A 133 5.43 -9.54 17.87
CA VAL A 133 4.63 -9.15 16.70
C VAL A 133 3.32 -8.47 17.10
N PRO A 134 2.51 -8.96 18.06
CA PRO A 134 1.32 -8.26 18.50
C PRO A 134 1.59 -6.85 19.04
N ILE A 135 2.69 -6.66 19.78
CA ILE A 135 3.10 -5.34 20.29
C ILE A 135 3.48 -4.43 19.11
N THR A 136 4.32 -4.93 18.19
CA THR A 136 4.75 -4.19 17.01
C THR A 136 3.57 -3.80 16.12
N ALA A 137 2.59 -4.70 15.95
CA ALA A 137 1.40 -4.44 15.15
C ALA A 137 0.56 -3.28 15.73
N LYS A 138 0.40 -3.20 17.06
CA LYS A 138 -0.24 -2.07 17.74
C LYS A 138 0.53 -0.76 17.54
N MET A 139 1.85 -0.79 17.71
CA MET A 139 2.71 0.38 17.49
C MET A 139 2.63 0.89 16.04
N LEU A 140 2.56 -0.01 15.06
CA LEU A 140 2.40 0.36 13.65
C LEU A 140 1.01 0.97 13.39
N TYR A 141 -0.03 0.43 14.01
CA TYR A 141 -1.39 0.96 13.90
C TYR A 141 -1.52 2.37 14.51
N GLU A 142 -0.96 2.59 15.70
CA GLU A 142 -0.89 3.91 16.34
C GLU A 142 -0.12 4.93 15.50
N GLN A 143 0.97 4.50 14.86
CA GLN A 143 1.72 5.33 13.94
C GLN A 143 0.90 5.68 12.70
N LEU A 144 0.12 4.76 12.14
CA LEU A 144 -0.76 5.06 11.00
C LEU A 144 -1.89 6.01 11.37
N LEU A 145 -2.48 5.87 12.57
CA LEU A 145 -3.53 6.77 13.07
C LEU A 145 -3.05 8.22 13.20
N THR A 146 -1.78 8.40 13.57
CA THR A 146 -1.18 9.72 13.82
C THR A 146 -0.24 10.17 12.70
N LEU A 147 -0.14 9.41 11.60
CA LEU A 147 0.80 9.68 10.51
C LEU A 147 0.46 10.98 9.79
N LYS A 148 1.26 12.02 10.03
CA LYS A 148 1.17 13.28 9.32
C LYS A 148 2.12 13.27 8.13
N GLN A 149 1.56 13.36 6.94
CA GLN A 149 2.30 13.53 5.70
C GLN A 149 2.22 15.00 5.29
N TRP A 150 3.27 15.53 4.69
CA TRP A 150 3.34 16.94 4.30
C TRP A 150 4.03 17.11 2.96
N SER A 151 3.90 18.26 2.32
CA SER A 151 4.55 18.54 1.03
C SER A 151 5.16 19.93 1.09
N GLY A 152 6.47 20.01 0.80
CA GLY A 152 7.19 21.29 0.75
C GLY A 152 6.74 22.22 -0.38
N GLU A 153 5.92 21.75 -1.31
CA GLU A 153 5.28 22.59 -2.32
C GLU A 153 4.18 23.48 -1.74
N TRP A 154 3.53 23.05 -0.65
CA TRP A 154 2.28 23.66 -0.17
C TRP A 154 2.34 24.19 1.27
N ASP A 155 3.14 23.56 2.14
CA ASP A 155 3.22 23.88 3.57
C ASP A 155 4.67 23.78 4.08
N SER A 156 4.97 24.43 5.21
CA SER A 156 6.21 24.17 5.96
C SER A 156 6.09 22.93 6.83
N TRP A 157 7.23 22.36 7.23
CA TRP A 157 7.27 21.22 8.14
C TRP A 157 6.61 21.54 9.49
N GLU A 158 6.91 22.70 10.06
CA GLU A 158 6.38 23.17 11.35
C GLU A 158 4.86 23.29 11.29
N ALA A 159 4.34 23.92 10.24
CA ALA A 159 2.89 24.04 10.03
C ALA A 159 2.22 22.67 9.92
N ALA A 160 2.85 21.70 9.26
CA ALA A 160 2.33 20.35 9.16
C ALA A 160 2.31 19.60 10.51
N GLN A 161 3.31 19.84 11.36
CA GLN A 161 3.36 19.24 12.71
C GLN A 161 2.26 19.79 13.62
N GLU A 162 1.91 21.08 13.48
CA GLU A 162 0.89 21.75 14.29
C GLU A 162 -0.55 21.38 13.90
N LYS A 163 -0.78 20.82 12.70
CA LYS A 163 -2.12 20.36 12.28
C LYS A 163 -2.70 19.36 13.27
N THR A 164 -3.86 19.66 13.83
CA THR A 164 -4.55 18.79 14.81
C THR A 164 -5.51 17.81 14.16
N GLN A 165 -6.02 18.14 12.97
CA GLN A 165 -6.96 17.33 12.20
C GLN A 165 -6.23 16.46 11.17
N GLN A 166 -6.74 15.27 10.92
CA GLN A 166 -6.30 14.43 9.81
C GLN A 166 -7.03 14.84 8.52
N PRO A 167 -6.46 14.63 7.34
CA PRO A 167 -7.14 14.95 6.08
C PRO A 167 -8.55 14.35 5.96
N ILE A 168 -8.75 13.14 6.48
CA ILE A 168 -10.07 12.49 6.46
C ILE A 168 -11.18 13.31 7.14
N ASP A 169 -10.84 14.15 8.11
CA ASP A 169 -11.82 14.93 8.88
C ASP A 169 -12.54 15.96 8.00
N TRP A 170 -11.82 16.62 7.08
CA TRP A 170 -12.44 17.55 6.14
C TRP A 170 -13.04 16.81 4.94
N ILE A 171 -12.43 15.71 4.49
CA ILE A 171 -12.91 14.88 3.37
C ILE A 171 -14.33 14.35 3.65
N ARG A 172 -14.58 13.88 4.88
CA ARG A 172 -15.90 13.41 5.33
C ARG A 172 -16.99 14.48 5.25
N GLN A 173 -16.63 15.76 5.35
CA GLN A 173 -17.57 16.88 5.33
C GLN A 173 -17.99 17.29 3.91
N LYS A 174 -17.27 16.82 2.88
CA LYS A 174 -17.57 17.18 1.49
C LYS A 174 -18.82 16.43 1.00
N GLY A 175 -19.61 17.09 0.16
CA GLY A 175 -20.78 16.48 -0.48
C GLY A 175 -20.43 15.36 -1.46
N GLU A 176 -21.43 14.62 -1.92
CA GLU A 176 -21.25 13.51 -2.89
C GLU A 176 -20.82 13.99 -4.27
N THR A 177 -21.21 15.21 -4.67
CA THR A 177 -20.86 15.81 -5.97
C THR A 177 -19.53 16.55 -5.95
N TYR A 178 -18.82 16.55 -4.82
CA TYR A 178 -17.55 17.26 -4.69
C TYR A 178 -16.43 16.50 -5.39
N VAL A 179 -15.71 17.18 -6.27
CA VAL A 179 -14.48 16.68 -6.88
C VAL A 179 -13.42 17.76 -6.74
N THR A 180 -12.27 17.38 -6.19
CA THR A 180 -11.14 18.28 -6.02
C THR A 180 -10.63 18.79 -7.38
N ASN A 181 -10.44 20.09 -7.49
CA ASN A 181 -9.86 20.76 -8.65
C ASN A 181 -8.56 21.52 -8.31
N GLU A 182 -8.09 21.45 -7.06
CA GLU A 182 -6.87 22.09 -6.57
C GLU A 182 -5.73 21.07 -6.42
N ALA A 183 -4.53 21.43 -6.89
CA ALA A 183 -3.36 20.55 -6.83
C ALA A 183 -2.93 20.22 -5.39
N ARG A 184 -3.08 21.18 -4.47
CA ARG A 184 -2.82 21.01 -3.04
C ARG A 184 -3.74 19.96 -2.44
N GLU A 185 -5.04 20.12 -2.60
CA GLU A 185 -6.02 19.15 -2.10
C GLU A 185 -5.77 17.77 -2.73
N MET A 186 -5.48 17.69 -4.03
CA MET A 186 -5.22 16.41 -4.68
C MET A 186 -4.01 15.68 -4.06
N THR A 187 -2.95 16.42 -3.73
CA THR A 187 -1.76 15.88 -3.05
C THR A 187 -2.14 15.31 -1.69
N GLU A 188 -2.93 16.04 -0.92
CA GLU A 188 -3.38 15.65 0.42
C GLU A 188 -4.32 14.43 0.39
N VAL A 189 -5.34 14.46 -0.48
CA VAL A 189 -6.32 13.38 -0.67
C VAL A 189 -5.64 12.10 -1.17
N THR A 190 -4.65 12.22 -2.07
CA THR A 190 -3.85 11.07 -2.52
C THR A 190 -3.07 10.46 -1.38
N ALA A 191 -2.34 11.28 -0.61
CA ALA A 191 -1.56 10.81 0.53
C ALA A 191 -2.44 10.14 1.59
N GLU A 192 -3.65 10.65 1.80
CA GLU A 192 -4.62 10.08 2.72
C GLU A 192 -5.15 8.72 2.27
N ALA A 193 -5.45 8.56 0.98
CA ALA A 193 -5.85 7.26 0.43
C ALA A 193 -4.77 6.19 0.65
N TRP A 194 -3.49 6.56 0.52
CA TRP A 194 -2.38 5.66 0.84
C TRP A 194 -2.31 5.33 2.34
N ARG A 195 -2.52 6.31 3.22
CA ARG A 195 -2.52 6.09 4.68
C ARG A 195 -3.63 5.11 5.08
N LEU A 196 -4.84 5.32 4.58
CA LEU A 196 -6.00 4.44 4.80
C LEU A 196 -5.76 3.04 4.24
N ALA A 197 -5.18 2.92 3.04
CA ALA A 197 -4.79 1.63 2.48
C ALA A 197 -3.77 0.89 3.36
N GLY A 198 -2.81 1.62 3.96
CA GLY A 198 -1.87 1.07 4.93
C GLY A 198 -2.55 0.55 6.20
N MET A 199 -3.55 1.27 6.71
CA MET A 199 -4.37 0.84 7.85
C MET A 199 -5.15 -0.43 7.54
N ILE A 200 -5.85 -0.46 6.41
CA ILE A 200 -6.62 -1.62 5.96
C ILE A 200 -5.71 -2.83 5.72
N TYR A 201 -4.53 -2.61 5.12
CA TYR A 201 -3.55 -3.68 4.90
C TYR A 201 -3.06 -4.28 6.22
N LEU A 202 -2.73 -3.43 7.20
CA LEU A 202 -2.35 -3.86 8.55
C LEU A 202 -3.48 -4.65 9.23
N GLN A 203 -4.70 -4.11 9.21
CA GLN A 203 -5.85 -4.73 9.85
C GLN A 203 -6.17 -6.12 9.25
N CYS A 204 -6.22 -6.22 7.92
CA CYS A 204 -6.60 -7.45 7.25
C CYS A 204 -5.48 -8.49 7.22
N ARG A 205 -4.23 -8.08 6.99
CA ARG A 205 -3.11 -9.03 6.84
C ARG A 205 -2.43 -9.34 8.16
N LEU A 206 -2.04 -8.32 8.93
CA LEU A 206 -1.28 -8.49 10.16
C LEU A 206 -2.17 -8.78 11.37
N PHE A 207 -3.21 -7.98 11.62
CA PHE A 207 -4.17 -8.30 12.69
C PHE A 207 -5.11 -9.46 12.32
N ARG A 208 -5.11 -9.89 11.05
CA ARG A 208 -6.00 -10.93 10.52
C ARG A 208 -7.47 -10.67 10.84
N LEU A 209 -7.86 -9.40 10.84
CA LEU A 209 -9.26 -9.04 10.94
C LEU A 209 -9.96 -9.43 9.64
N PRO A 210 -11.15 -10.03 9.69
CA PRO A 210 -11.90 -10.30 8.49
C PRO A 210 -12.31 -8.98 7.83
N ARG A 211 -12.44 -8.97 6.51
CA ARG A 211 -12.75 -7.75 5.73
C ARG A 211 -14.11 -7.11 6.05
N ASN A 212 -15.01 -7.84 6.73
CA ASN A 212 -16.29 -7.34 7.24
C ASN A 212 -16.23 -6.87 8.71
N HIS A 213 -15.05 -6.86 9.34
CA HIS A 213 -14.89 -6.35 10.69
C HIS A 213 -15.25 -4.85 10.73
N PRO A 214 -15.99 -4.36 11.75
CA PRO A 214 -16.47 -2.96 11.78
C PRO A 214 -15.37 -1.91 11.58
N GLU A 215 -14.20 -2.09 12.22
CA GLU A 215 -13.07 -1.18 12.05
C GLU A 215 -12.47 -1.20 10.63
N VAL A 216 -12.52 -2.35 9.95
CA VAL A 216 -12.05 -2.48 8.56
C VAL A 216 -13.05 -1.81 7.62
N VAL A 217 -14.35 -2.04 7.84
CA VAL A 217 -15.43 -1.43 7.04
C VAL A 217 -15.43 0.08 7.19
N ALA A 218 -15.17 0.61 8.39
CA ALA A 218 -15.05 2.06 8.62
C ALA A 218 -13.90 2.67 7.80
N ASN A 219 -12.70 2.06 7.84
CA ASN A 219 -11.58 2.54 7.02
C ASN A 219 -11.83 2.36 5.51
N LEU A 220 -12.55 1.31 5.10
CA LEU A 220 -12.97 1.15 3.69
C LEU A 220 -13.96 2.24 3.26
N ALA A 221 -14.86 2.67 4.14
CA ALA A 221 -15.77 3.78 3.88
C ALA A 221 -15.02 5.09 3.72
N ASP A 222 -14.06 5.36 4.61
CA ASP A 222 -13.17 6.53 4.50
C ASP A 222 -12.34 6.50 3.22
N LEU A 223 -11.82 5.33 2.84
CA LEU A 223 -11.07 5.16 1.60
C LEU A 223 -11.96 5.38 0.36
N ALA A 224 -13.19 4.85 0.36
CA ALA A 224 -14.16 5.08 -0.69
C ALA A 224 -14.49 6.59 -0.81
N LYS A 225 -14.73 7.26 0.31
CA LYS A 225 -14.99 8.71 0.35
C LYS A 225 -13.80 9.52 -0.15
N THR A 226 -12.59 9.09 0.18
CA THR A 226 -11.35 9.74 -0.26
C THR A 226 -11.16 9.57 -1.77
N ILE A 227 -11.43 8.39 -2.32
CA ILE A 227 -11.32 8.12 -3.77
C ILE A 227 -12.41 8.85 -4.56
N SER A 228 -13.64 8.95 -4.04
CA SER A 228 -14.77 9.52 -4.79
C SER A 228 -14.64 11.02 -5.07
N ILE A 229 -13.84 11.74 -4.26
CA ILE A 229 -13.57 13.16 -4.48
C ILE A 229 -12.36 13.41 -5.40
N MET A 230 -11.64 12.37 -5.81
CA MET A 230 -10.49 12.51 -6.71
C MET A 230 -10.96 12.64 -8.16
N PRO A 231 -10.39 13.59 -8.93
CA PRO A 231 -10.58 13.61 -10.37
C PRO A 231 -9.88 12.43 -11.03
N THR A 232 -10.50 11.88 -12.08
CA THR A 232 -9.98 10.78 -12.91
C THR A 232 -9.45 11.24 -14.27
N SER A 233 -9.48 12.56 -14.52
CA SER A 233 -8.96 13.21 -15.73
C SER A 233 -8.64 14.68 -15.44
N GLY A 234 -8.01 15.36 -16.41
CA GLY A 234 -7.70 16.79 -16.32
C GLY A 234 -6.35 17.10 -15.65
N LEU A 235 -6.11 18.40 -15.38
CA LEU A 235 -4.79 18.94 -15.02
C LEU A 235 -4.31 18.53 -13.63
N VAL A 236 -5.24 18.29 -12.71
CA VAL A 236 -4.94 17.84 -11.35
C VAL A 236 -4.91 16.31 -11.23
N PHE A 237 -5.27 15.57 -12.27
CA PHE A 237 -5.08 14.12 -12.29
C PHE A 237 -3.64 13.78 -12.67
N THR A 238 -2.84 13.41 -11.68
CA THR A 238 -1.38 13.26 -11.84
C THR A 238 -0.92 11.80 -11.89
N ALA A 239 0.38 11.61 -12.18
CA ALA A 239 1.07 10.33 -12.08
C ALA A 239 1.15 9.77 -10.63
N GLN A 240 0.57 10.43 -9.64
CA GLN A 240 0.48 9.96 -8.25
C GLN A 240 -0.81 9.21 -7.94
N ALA A 241 -1.72 9.08 -8.91
CA ALA A 241 -3.02 8.42 -8.73
C ALA A 241 -2.91 7.08 -7.96
N PRO A 242 -3.75 6.86 -6.92
CA PRO A 242 -3.53 5.83 -5.91
C PRO A 242 -4.03 4.44 -6.36
N LEU A 243 -3.35 3.84 -7.34
CA LEU A 243 -3.74 2.56 -7.95
C LEU A 243 -3.87 1.41 -6.93
N LEU A 244 -2.90 1.23 -6.02
CA LEU A 244 -2.98 0.20 -4.98
C LEU A 244 -4.16 0.47 -4.03
N PRO A 245 -4.35 1.67 -3.45
CA PRO A 245 -5.54 1.97 -2.64
C PRO A 245 -6.86 1.65 -3.35
N VAL A 246 -7.04 2.04 -4.62
CA VAL A 246 -8.28 1.72 -5.37
C VAL A 246 -8.45 0.21 -5.56
N PHE A 247 -7.37 -0.51 -5.90
CA PHE A 247 -7.41 -1.96 -6.02
C PHE A 247 -7.78 -2.65 -4.69
N LEU A 248 -7.19 -2.20 -3.57
CA LEU A 248 -7.52 -2.74 -2.25
C LEU A 248 -8.96 -2.47 -1.84
N LEU A 249 -9.50 -1.29 -2.19
CA LEU A 249 -10.92 -0.98 -1.96
C LEU A 249 -11.82 -2.03 -2.66
N GLY A 250 -11.65 -2.22 -3.97
CA GLY A 250 -12.46 -3.19 -4.72
C GLY A 250 -12.24 -4.65 -4.29
N LEU A 251 -11.03 -4.99 -3.86
CA LEU A 251 -10.69 -6.33 -3.38
C LEU A 251 -11.35 -6.64 -2.04
N LEU A 252 -11.39 -5.68 -1.12
CA LEU A 252 -11.76 -5.92 0.28
C LEU A 252 -13.18 -5.49 0.63
N ALA A 253 -13.77 -4.55 -0.13
CA ALA A 253 -15.10 -4.03 0.13
C ALA A 253 -16.19 -5.13 0.23
N THR A 254 -16.95 -5.07 1.31
CA THR A 254 -18.15 -5.90 1.59
C THR A 254 -19.45 -5.13 1.40
N VAL A 255 -19.37 -3.81 1.27
CA VAL A 255 -20.50 -2.90 1.02
C VAL A 255 -20.49 -2.57 -0.47
N GLU A 256 -21.66 -2.67 -1.12
CA GLU A 256 -21.81 -2.49 -2.56
C GLU A 256 -21.36 -1.11 -3.03
N ASP A 257 -21.73 -0.05 -2.31
CA ASP A 257 -21.32 1.32 -2.64
C ASP A 257 -19.79 1.49 -2.67
N HIS A 258 -19.08 0.85 -1.73
CA HIS A 258 -17.62 0.89 -1.70
C HIS A 258 -17.00 0.15 -2.90
N VAL A 259 -17.62 -0.96 -3.31
CA VAL A 259 -17.23 -1.70 -4.52
C VAL A 259 -17.42 -0.78 -5.73
N GLN A 260 -18.58 -0.15 -5.87
CA GLN A 260 -18.90 0.72 -7.00
C GLN A 260 -17.91 1.86 -7.17
N VAL A 261 -17.49 2.53 -6.08
CA VAL A 261 -16.46 3.58 -6.13
C VAL A 261 -15.15 3.09 -6.79
N ALA A 262 -14.72 1.86 -6.49
CA ALA A 262 -13.53 1.30 -7.13
C ALA A 262 -13.76 1.02 -8.62
N HIS A 263 -14.92 0.46 -9.00
CA HIS A 263 -15.26 0.20 -10.40
C HIS A 263 -15.34 1.50 -11.21
N ASP A 264 -16.03 2.52 -10.70
CA ASP A 264 -16.18 3.81 -11.36
C ASP A 264 -14.81 4.45 -11.62
N TRP A 265 -13.92 4.42 -10.63
CA TRP A 265 -12.56 4.94 -10.79
C TRP A 265 -11.81 4.18 -11.90
N PHE A 266 -11.82 2.85 -11.89
CA PHE A 266 -11.15 2.05 -12.92
C PHE A 266 -11.72 2.33 -14.31
N GLN A 267 -13.03 2.36 -14.45
CA GLN A 267 -13.70 2.61 -15.74
C GLN A 267 -13.37 4.00 -16.27
N GLN A 268 -13.47 5.04 -15.45
CA GLN A 268 -13.16 6.41 -15.85
C GLN A 268 -11.70 6.58 -16.26
N VAL A 269 -10.76 5.97 -15.53
CA VAL A 269 -9.33 6.01 -15.88
C VAL A 269 -9.03 5.18 -17.13
N ILE A 270 -9.72 4.07 -17.40
CA ILE A 270 -9.55 3.31 -18.65
C ILE A 270 -9.94 4.16 -19.88
N TYR A 271 -10.98 4.98 -19.78
CA TYR A 271 -11.36 5.91 -20.85
C TYR A 271 -10.33 7.03 -21.08
N THR A 272 -9.45 7.27 -20.10
CA THR A 272 -8.40 8.28 -20.16
C THR A 272 -7.03 7.58 -20.27
N PRO A 273 -6.47 7.33 -21.47
CA PRO A 273 -5.39 6.36 -21.69
C PRO A 273 -4.01 6.83 -21.18
N VAL A 274 -3.88 7.07 -19.88
CA VAL A 274 -2.66 7.57 -19.24
C VAL A 274 -1.80 6.46 -18.63
N ARG A 275 -2.35 5.26 -18.38
CA ARG A 275 -1.61 4.16 -17.74
C ARG A 275 -1.89 2.78 -18.32
N SER A 276 -0.79 2.10 -18.58
CA SER A 276 -0.74 0.80 -19.24
C SER A 276 -1.14 -0.37 -18.33
N SER A 277 -0.93 -0.21 -17.01
CA SER A 277 -1.24 -1.21 -15.98
C SER A 277 -2.71 -1.24 -15.57
N VAL A 278 -3.49 -0.17 -15.81
CA VAL A 278 -4.84 -0.03 -15.27
C VAL A 278 -5.84 -1.04 -15.86
N PRO A 279 -6.01 -1.16 -17.19
CA PRO A 279 -6.95 -2.13 -17.77
C PRO A 279 -6.73 -3.57 -17.30
N PRO A 280 -5.50 -4.14 -17.36
CA PRO A 280 -5.33 -5.54 -16.96
C PRO A 280 -5.50 -5.72 -15.44
N LEU A 281 -5.26 -4.69 -14.61
CA LEU A 281 -5.53 -4.78 -13.18
C LEU A 281 -7.03 -4.82 -12.89
N TYR A 282 -7.81 -4.01 -13.59
CA TYR A 282 -9.26 -4.02 -13.48
C TYR A 282 -9.83 -5.39 -13.87
N ASP A 283 -9.37 -5.96 -14.98
CA ASP A 283 -9.78 -7.31 -15.40
C ASP A 283 -9.46 -8.36 -14.35
N ALA A 284 -8.29 -8.27 -13.69
CA ALA A 284 -7.92 -9.15 -12.60
C ALA A 284 -8.81 -8.96 -11.37
N LEU A 285 -9.13 -7.71 -11.01
CA LEU A 285 -10.03 -7.41 -9.90
C LEU A 285 -11.42 -8.04 -10.12
N VAL A 286 -12.01 -7.83 -11.30
CA VAL A 286 -13.32 -8.40 -11.67
C VAL A 286 -13.29 -9.92 -11.58
N ARG A 287 -12.24 -10.56 -12.11
CA ARG A 287 -12.05 -12.02 -11.97
C ARG A 287 -11.97 -12.45 -10.51
N ILE A 288 -11.19 -11.75 -9.68
CA ILE A 288 -11.07 -12.07 -8.25
C ILE A 288 -12.42 -11.97 -7.54
N GLN A 289 -13.18 -10.91 -7.80
CA GLN A 289 -14.51 -10.71 -7.20
C GLN A 289 -15.50 -11.82 -7.56
N SER A 290 -15.39 -12.40 -8.76
CA SER A 290 -16.30 -13.49 -9.20
C SER A 290 -16.23 -14.76 -8.34
N TRP A 291 -15.15 -14.96 -7.57
CA TRP A 291 -14.94 -16.17 -6.77
C TRP A 291 -14.57 -15.93 -5.31
N LYS A 292 -14.05 -14.74 -4.94
CA LYS A 292 -13.46 -14.50 -3.59
C LYS A 292 -14.43 -14.84 -2.46
N ASP A 293 -15.71 -14.53 -2.62
CA ASP A 293 -16.73 -14.71 -1.58
C ASP A 293 -17.31 -16.12 -1.53
N ILE A 294 -17.14 -16.87 -2.63
CA ILE A 294 -17.56 -18.28 -2.73
C ILE A 294 -16.46 -19.19 -2.16
N GLU A 295 -15.20 -18.93 -2.53
CA GLU A 295 -14.08 -19.82 -2.17
C GLU A 295 -13.38 -19.44 -0.87
N ILE A 296 -13.51 -18.19 -0.41
CA ILE A 296 -12.88 -17.67 0.81
C ILE A 296 -13.91 -16.84 1.59
N PRO A 297 -14.98 -17.49 2.09
CA PRO A 297 -16.04 -16.79 2.78
C PRO A 297 -15.50 -16.06 4.01
N VAL A 298 -16.09 -14.91 4.29
CA VAL A 298 -15.82 -14.17 5.52
C VAL A 298 -16.64 -14.75 6.67
N PRO A 299 -16.12 -14.73 7.91
CA PRO A 299 -16.90 -15.06 9.09
C PRO A 299 -18.20 -14.25 9.17
N ALA A 300 -19.23 -14.80 9.81
CA ALA A 300 -20.48 -14.08 10.03
C ALA A 300 -20.24 -12.77 10.83
N PRO A 301 -21.03 -11.71 10.58
CA PRO A 301 -20.99 -10.51 11.40
C PRO A 301 -21.16 -10.88 12.88
N CYS A 302 -20.38 -10.25 13.76
CA CYS A 302 -20.40 -10.46 15.23
C CYS A 302 -19.81 -11.80 15.73
N MET A 303 -19.14 -12.59 14.89
CA MET A 303 -18.36 -13.72 15.40
C MET A 303 -17.22 -13.22 16.30
N GLU A 304 -17.12 -13.75 17.52
CA GLU A 304 -16.00 -13.46 18.39
C GLU A 304 -14.69 -13.96 17.77
N LEU A 305 -13.74 -13.05 17.62
CA LEU A 305 -12.43 -13.39 17.11
C LEU A 305 -11.54 -13.95 18.23
N PRO A 306 -10.68 -14.92 17.93
CA PRO A 306 -9.63 -15.34 18.85
C PRO A 306 -8.83 -14.16 19.38
N ARG A 307 -8.47 -14.24 20.68
CA ARG A 307 -7.71 -13.20 21.37
C ARG A 307 -6.32 -13.04 20.78
N THR A 308 -5.65 -14.15 20.49
CA THR A 308 -4.34 -14.15 19.85
C THR A 308 -4.52 -13.93 18.34
N ILE A 309 -3.62 -13.15 17.74
CA ILE A 309 -3.66 -12.89 16.30
C ILE A 309 -3.37 -14.17 15.50
N ALA A 310 -2.47 -15.01 16.02
CA ALA A 310 -2.04 -16.25 15.37
C ALA A 310 -3.19 -17.25 15.14
N GLU A 311 -4.16 -17.31 16.05
CA GLU A 311 -5.32 -18.20 15.97
C GLU A 311 -6.40 -17.70 14.99
N ARG A 312 -6.36 -16.43 14.59
CA ARG A 312 -7.32 -15.87 13.63
C ARG A 312 -7.08 -16.44 12.24
N GLN A 313 -8.19 -16.66 11.52
CA GLN A 313 -8.17 -17.15 10.15
C GLN A 313 -7.40 -16.18 9.23
N PRO A 314 -6.35 -16.64 8.50
CA PRO A 314 -5.53 -15.77 7.67
C PRO A 314 -6.17 -15.55 6.29
N TRP A 315 -7.29 -14.82 6.26
CA TRP A 315 -8.06 -14.55 5.03
C TRP A 315 -7.20 -14.03 3.88
N TRP A 316 -6.30 -13.09 4.19
CA TRP A 316 -5.41 -12.49 3.20
C TRP A 316 -4.50 -13.52 2.53
N GLU A 317 -3.90 -14.43 3.31
CA GLU A 317 -2.99 -15.44 2.76
C GLU A 317 -3.73 -16.50 1.93
N HIS A 318 -4.95 -16.87 2.32
CA HIS A 318 -5.82 -17.72 1.50
C HIS A 318 -6.15 -17.04 0.18
N MET A 319 -6.46 -15.74 0.20
CA MET A 319 -6.77 -14.94 -0.98
C MET A 319 -5.57 -14.86 -1.93
N VAL A 320 -4.38 -14.53 -1.40
CA VAL A 320 -3.14 -14.48 -2.17
C VAL A 320 -2.81 -15.85 -2.78
N SER A 321 -2.99 -16.94 -2.03
CA SER A 321 -2.77 -18.31 -2.54
C SER A 321 -3.71 -18.65 -3.70
N LYS A 322 -4.99 -18.30 -3.61
CA LYS A 322 -5.96 -18.50 -4.70
C LYS A 322 -5.66 -17.62 -5.91
N VAL A 323 -5.27 -16.36 -5.71
CA VAL A 323 -4.80 -15.49 -6.80
C VAL A 323 -3.58 -16.11 -7.49
N GLN A 324 -2.65 -16.73 -6.75
CA GLN A 324 -1.50 -17.39 -7.35
C GLN A 324 -1.84 -18.60 -8.21
N THR A 325 -2.90 -19.32 -7.90
CA THR A 325 -3.33 -20.47 -8.69
C THR A 325 -4.19 -20.07 -9.88
N LYS A 326 -5.01 -19.02 -9.74
CA LYS A 326 -5.98 -18.61 -10.76
C LYS A 326 -5.47 -17.56 -11.75
N GLU A 327 -4.63 -16.63 -11.31
CA GLU A 327 -4.09 -15.59 -12.20
C GLU A 327 -2.84 -16.08 -12.91
N VAL A 328 -2.76 -15.81 -14.22
CA VAL A 328 -1.63 -16.26 -15.06
C VAL A 328 -0.36 -15.43 -14.91
N GLU A 329 -0.48 -14.23 -14.34
CA GLU A 329 0.58 -13.23 -14.20
C GLU A 329 0.65 -12.70 -12.77
N VAL A 330 1.75 -12.04 -12.43
CA VAL A 330 1.89 -11.28 -11.18
C VAL A 330 1.26 -9.89 -11.38
N LEU A 331 0.45 -9.45 -10.42
CA LEU A 331 -0.21 -8.15 -10.46
C LEU A 331 0.81 -7.02 -10.22
N CYS A 332 0.78 -5.97 -11.03
CA CYS A 332 1.62 -4.78 -10.91
C CYS A 332 0.79 -3.62 -10.33
N LEU A 333 0.93 -3.35 -9.03
CA LEU A 333 0.09 -2.38 -8.30
C LEU A 333 0.74 -0.99 -8.20
N THR A 334 1.65 -0.68 -9.12
CA THR A 334 2.52 0.51 -9.11
C THR A 334 2.36 1.38 -10.34
#